data_AF-B1VVA6-F1
#
_entry.id   AF-B1VVA6-F1
#
_cell.length_a   1.000
_cell.length_b   1.000
_cell.length_c   1.000
_cell.angle_alpha   90.00
_cell.angle_beta   90.00
_cell.angle_gamma   90.00
#
_symmetry.space_group_name_H-M   'P 1'
#
loop_
_entity.id
_entity.type
_entity.pdbx_description
1 polymer ?
#
loop_
_entity_poly.entity_id
_entity_poly.type
_entity_poly.pdbx_seq_one_letter_code
_entity_poly.pdbx_strand_id
1 'polypeptide(L)'
;MTHDTTVPVTGEPPSAERSWPVRAAGPSDAGHIVRLRSELILSEPLAEEWTTWGRDGLARRLAPGGDARAVVVDGPDGTPVCCALAFVHPLLSGPAQPGGTAGRVRAVATRPEFRRRGHARRALSALLERMEAEGVTLFELHAREEASSLFRASGFTTASSMTRMTRPGGAAGPQPGAPSAAAYAETVPKTTGYACVFFTDVEDRPVQLRATYSSSHPWQFPGGTMDHGEQPLQTALRECREETGLVVRGPLRLLASVFSPPGGPWPYSTAGWIFDGGRLTRQEIRSIALDAREHDDVRALALADWKELMPAQDYDRLDAVMTARASGTAAYLTWGWGEP
;
A
#
# COMPACT_ATOMS: atom_id res chain seq x y z
N MET A 1 13.90 3.22 -82.35
CA MET A 1 15.08 3.57 -81.53
C MET A 1 14.60 4.45 -80.40
N THR A 2 14.28 3.84 -79.27
CA THR A 2 13.87 4.50 -78.02
C THR A 2 14.87 4.05 -76.97
N HIS A 3 15.71 4.98 -76.51
CA HIS A 3 16.69 4.72 -75.46
C HIS A 3 16.00 4.75 -74.10
N ASP A 4 15.82 3.56 -73.54
CA ASP A 4 15.55 3.32 -72.13
C ASP A 4 16.89 3.39 -71.38
N THR A 5 17.03 4.34 -70.45
CA THR A 5 18.25 4.51 -69.64
C THR A 5 17.95 4.05 -68.22
N THR A 6 18.24 2.79 -67.94
CA THR A 6 18.25 2.22 -66.60
C THR A 6 19.53 2.62 -65.88
N VAL A 7 19.39 3.35 -64.77
CA VAL A 7 20.47 3.66 -63.82
C VAL A 7 20.74 2.40 -62.98
N PRO A 8 22.00 1.95 -62.81
CA PRO A 8 22.30 0.86 -61.89
C PRO A 8 22.35 1.42 -60.46
N VAL A 9 21.41 0.99 -59.63
CA VAL A 9 21.48 1.13 -58.18
C VAL A 9 22.57 0.18 -57.67
N THR A 10 23.73 0.71 -57.34
CA THR A 10 24.75 0.01 -56.56
C THR A 10 24.22 -0.17 -55.14
N GLY A 11 23.59 -1.30 -54.88
CA GLY A 11 23.27 -1.74 -53.53
C GLY A 11 24.55 -1.99 -52.77
N GLU A 12 24.88 -1.09 -51.85
CA GLU A 12 25.83 -1.35 -50.77
C GLU A 12 25.37 -2.60 -50.02
N PRO A 13 26.24 -3.59 -49.76
CA PRO A 13 25.87 -4.77 -48.99
C PRO A 13 25.44 -4.34 -47.57
N PRO A 14 24.45 -5.02 -46.95
CA PRO A 14 24.03 -4.69 -45.59
C PRO A 14 25.25 -4.75 -44.67
N SER A 15 25.52 -3.60 -44.03
CA SER A 15 26.64 -3.40 -43.12
C SER A 15 26.70 -4.55 -42.10
N ALA A 16 27.82 -5.27 -42.07
CA ALA A 16 28.11 -6.26 -41.03
C ALA A 16 27.74 -5.68 -39.65
N GLU A 17 26.95 -6.43 -38.88
CA GLU A 17 26.51 -6.04 -37.53
C GLU A 17 27.72 -5.56 -36.72
N ARG A 18 27.82 -4.25 -36.49
CA ARG A 18 28.89 -3.67 -35.67
C ARG A 18 28.71 -4.17 -34.24
N SER A 19 29.46 -5.21 -33.89
CA SER A 19 29.50 -5.75 -32.54
C SER A 19 30.35 -4.83 -31.67
N TRP A 20 29.70 -3.98 -30.89
CA TRP A 20 30.34 -3.12 -29.90
C TRP A 20 31.07 -3.95 -28.82
N PRO A 21 32.24 -3.50 -28.32
CA PRO A 21 33.07 -4.27 -27.40
C PRO A 21 32.40 -4.45 -26.04
N VAL A 22 32.51 -5.65 -25.47
CA VAL A 22 32.06 -6.00 -24.12
C VAL A 22 33.29 -6.09 -23.24
N ARG A 23 33.32 -5.37 -22.12
CA ARG A 23 34.46 -5.41 -21.19
C ARG A 23 34.03 -5.33 -19.73
N ALA A 24 34.91 -5.81 -18.86
CA ALA A 24 34.79 -5.55 -17.43
C ALA A 24 34.84 -4.04 -17.15
N ALA A 25 33.94 -3.57 -16.29
CA ALA A 25 33.95 -2.20 -15.81
C ALA A 25 34.79 -2.05 -14.54
N GLY A 26 35.52 -0.94 -14.46
CA GLY A 26 36.33 -0.56 -13.31
C GLY A 26 35.78 0.69 -12.59
N PRO A 27 36.51 1.22 -11.59
CA PRO A 27 36.07 2.39 -10.82
C PRO A 27 35.73 3.63 -11.68
N SER A 28 36.43 3.83 -12.80
CA SER A 28 36.18 4.95 -13.73
C SER A 28 34.82 4.85 -14.44
N ASP A 29 34.26 3.64 -14.58
CA ASP A 29 32.96 3.43 -15.24
C ASP A 29 31.77 3.69 -14.29
N ALA A 30 32.02 3.86 -12.99
CA ALA A 30 30.97 3.98 -11.98
C ALA A 30 29.97 5.10 -12.29
N GLY A 31 30.44 6.25 -12.78
CA GLY A 31 29.59 7.38 -13.14
C GLY A 31 28.61 7.05 -14.26
N HIS A 32 29.11 6.40 -15.32
CA HIS A 32 28.28 5.97 -16.45
C HIS A 32 27.26 4.92 -16.04
N ILE A 33 27.64 3.95 -15.20
CA ILE A 33 26.74 2.91 -14.70
C ILE A 33 25.63 3.51 -13.83
N VAL A 34 25.96 4.44 -12.93
CA VAL A 34 24.98 5.13 -12.07
C VAL A 34 24.02 5.95 -12.92
N ARG A 35 24.52 6.64 -13.93
CA ARG A 35 23.70 7.42 -14.87
C ARG A 35 22.74 6.54 -15.67
N LEU A 36 23.22 5.46 -16.28
CA LEU A 36 22.38 4.50 -17.01
C LEU A 36 21.29 3.91 -16.11
N ARG A 37 21.61 3.61 -14.84
CA ARG A 37 20.62 3.13 -13.87
C ARG A 37 19.59 4.22 -13.52
N SER A 38 20.06 5.44 -13.28
CA SER A 38 19.24 6.60 -12.94
C SER A 38 18.20 6.87 -14.03
N GLU A 39 18.64 6.94 -15.28
CA GLU A 39 17.80 7.35 -16.41
C GLU A 39 16.89 6.23 -16.92
N LEU A 40 17.32 4.96 -16.83
CA LEU A 40 16.67 3.85 -17.56
C LEU A 40 16.03 2.79 -16.66
N ILE A 41 16.30 2.77 -15.36
CA ILE A 41 15.78 1.75 -14.43
C ILE A 41 14.89 2.34 -13.34
N LEU A 42 15.25 3.51 -12.79
CA LEU A 42 14.46 4.16 -11.75
C LEU A 42 13.19 4.79 -12.32
N SER A 43 12.17 4.98 -11.47
CA SER A 43 10.94 5.69 -11.84
C SER A 43 11.18 7.17 -12.11
N GLU A 44 12.11 7.77 -11.36
CA GLU A 44 12.54 9.16 -11.51
C GLU A 44 14.08 9.21 -11.53
N PRO A 45 14.67 10.07 -12.37
CA PRO A 45 16.11 10.30 -12.36
C PRO A 45 16.58 10.84 -11.00
N LEU A 46 17.74 10.38 -10.56
CA LEU A 46 18.42 10.91 -9.39
C LEU A 46 18.86 12.35 -9.62
N ALA A 47 18.69 13.21 -8.61
CA ALA A 47 19.33 14.50 -8.55
C ALA A 47 20.87 14.37 -8.58
N GLU A 48 21.55 15.46 -8.96
CA GLU A 48 22.99 15.47 -9.21
C GLU A 48 23.81 15.02 -7.98
N GLU A 49 23.46 15.50 -6.80
CA GLU A 49 24.07 15.12 -5.52
C GLU A 49 24.03 13.61 -5.26
N TRP A 50 22.91 12.94 -5.58
CA TRP A 50 22.72 11.50 -5.43
C TRP A 50 23.47 10.71 -6.50
N THR A 51 23.61 11.29 -7.69
CA THR A 51 24.41 10.71 -8.78
C THR A 51 25.90 10.74 -8.41
N THR A 52 26.40 11.85 -7.87
CA THR A 52 27.79 11.96 -7.39
C THR A 52 28.06 11.01 -6.22
N TRP A 53 27.17 10.99 -5.22
CA TRP A 53 27.29 10.07 -4.09
C TRP A 53 27.25 8.59 -4.53
N GLY A 54 26.35 8.25 -5.44
CA GLY A 54 26.24 6.92 -6.04
C GLY A 54 27.47 6.52 -6.82
N ARG A 55 28.06 7.45 -7.60
CA ARG A 55 29.32 7.24 -8.34
C ARG A 55 30.45 6.88 -7.39
N ASP A 56 30.66 7.69 -6.36
CA ASP A 56 31.78 7.52 -5.42
C ASP A 56 31.61 6.25 -4.57
N GLY A 57 30.37 5.92 -4.22
CA GLY A 57 30.02 4.65 -3.58
C GLY A 57 30.31 3.43 -4.47
N LEU A 58 29.86 3.47 -5.73
CA LEU A 58 30.05 2.36 -6.66
C LEU A 58 31.52 2.20 -7.08
N ALA A 59 32.26 3.29 -7.28
CA ALA A 59 33.67 3.26 -7.63
C ALA A 59 34.50 2.48 -6.59
N ARG A 60 34.23 2.69 -5.30
CA ARG A 60 34.87 1.93 -4.21
C ARG A 60 34.56 0.45 -4.25
N ARG A 61 33.32 0.08 -4.62
CA ARG A 61 32.89 -1.33 -4.68
C ARG A 61 33.39 -2.04 -5.94
N LEU A 62 33.69 -1.32 -7.01
CA LEU A 62 34.29 -1.84 -8.25
C LEU A 62 35.83 -1.94 -8.18
N ALA A 63 36.46 -1.33 -7.18
CA ALA A 63 37.89 -1.44 -6.97
C ALA A 63 38.29 -2.90 -6.64
N PRO A 64 39.56 -3.29 -6.85
CA PRO A 64 40.06 -4.61 -6.44
C PRO A 64 39.72 -4.91 -4.96
N GLY A 65 39.19 -6.10 -4.70
CA GLY A 65 38.72 -6.50 -3.36
C GLY A 65 37.32 -5.99 -2.98
N GLY A 66 36.70 -5.14 -3.80
CA GLY A 66 35.31 -4.74 -3.65
C GLY A 66 34.33 -5.86 -4.00
N ASP A 67 33.06 -5.65 -3.66
CA ASP A 67 31.98 -6.63 -3.80
C ASP A 67 31.09 -6.40 -5.04
N ALA A 68 31.40 -5.41 -5.89
CA ALA A 68 30.68 -5.16 -7.12
C ALA A 68 31.38 -5.78 -8.32
N ARG A 69 30.57 -6.33 -9.25
CA ARG A 69 31.02 -6.77 -10.57
C ARG A 69 30.15 -6.10 -11.61
N ALA A 70 30.79 -5.51 -12.61
CA ALA A 70 30.09 -4.87 -13.70
C ALA A 70 30.75 -5.19 -15.05
N VAL A 71 29.92 -5.22 -16.07
CA VAL A 71 30.29 -5.33 -17.47
C VAL A 71 29.60 -4.21 -18.24
N VAL A 72 30.32 -3.58 -19.15
CA VAL A 72 29.80 -2.53 -20.03
C VAL A 72 29.98 -2.92 -21.49
N VAL A 73 29.12 -2.36 -22.33
CA VAL A 73 29.29 -2.35 -23.78
C VAL A 73 29.53 -0.91 -24.20
N ASP A 74 30.70 -0.61 -24.76
CA ASP A 74 31.06 0.75 -25.17
C ASP A 74 30.44 1.10 -26.53
N GLY A 75 29.94 2.32 -26.66
CA GLY A 75 29.42 2.85 -27.90
C GLY A 75 30.52 3.27 -28.88
N PRO A 76 30.12 3.87 -30.02
CA PRO A 76 31.06 4.37 -31.04
C PRO A 76 32.08 5.38 -30.52
N ASP A 77 31.72 6.14 -29.49
CA ASP A 77 32.51 7.19 -28.85
C ASP A 77 33.33 6.68 -27.65
N GLY A 78 33.30 5.37 -27.38
CA GLY A 78 33.94 4.78 -26.20
C GLY A 78 33.14 4.95 -24.91
N THR A 79 31.97 5.60 -24.95
CA THR A 79 31.10 5.77 -23.77
C THR A 79 30.23 4.52 -23.59
N PRO A 80 30.08 3.97 -22.37
CA PRO A 80 29.17 2.86 -22.11
C PRO A 80 27.73 3.15 -22.57
N VAL A 81 27.22 2.34 -23.51
CA VAL A 81 25.82 2.38 -23.99
C VAL A 81 24.94 1.31 -23.34
N CYS A 82 25.57 0.31 -22.73
CA CYS A 82 24.92 -0.74 -21.98
C CYS A 82 25.74 -1.08 -20.73
N CYS A 83 25.08 -1.45 -19.63
CA CYS A 83 25.74 -2.01 -18.46
C CYS A 83 24.96 -3.20 -17.89
N ALA A 84 25.69 -4.11 -17.25
CA ALA A 84 25.19 -5.12 -16.33
C ALA A 84 25.98 -5.00 -15.02
N LEU A 85 25.30 -4.90 -13.89
CA LEU A 85 25.89 -4.70 -12.56
C LEU A 85 25.30 -5.71 -11.56
N ALA A 86 26.16 -6.36 -10.80
CA ALA A 86 25.81 -7.23 -9.69
C ALA A 86 26.65 -6.94 -8.44
N PHE A 87 26.11 -7.31 -7.28
CA PHE A 87 26.86 -7.37 -6.02
C PHE A 87 26.99 -8.83 -5.56
N VAL A 88 28.21 -9.20 -5.14
CA VAL A 88 28.51 -10.49 -4.53
C VAL A 88 28.32 -10.34 -3.02
N HIS A 89 27.60 -11.26 -2.39
CA HIS A 89 27.39 -11.25 -0.94
C HIS A 89 27.57 -12.64 -0.35
N PRO A 90 28.06 -12.76 0.91
CA PRO A 90 28.25 -14.03 1.56
C PRO A 90 26.90 -14.69 1.92
N LEU A 91 26.88 -16.01 1.90
CA LEU A 91 25.82 -16.89 2.35
C LEU A 91 26.40 -17.97 3.27
N LEU A 92 25.55 -18.59 4.08
CA LEU A 92 25.93 -19.81 4.77
C LEU A 92 26.16 -20.91 3.73
N SER A 93 27.32 -21.55 3.79
CA SER A 93 27.60 -22.71 2.95
C SER A 93 26.59 -23.82 3.25
N GLY A 94 26.07 -24.44 2.18
CA GLY A 94 25.15 -25.55 2.29
C GLY A 94 25.29 -26.52 1.11
N PRO A 95 24.66 -27.70 1.16
CA PRO A 95 24.78 -28.71 0.11
C PRO A 95 24.37 -28.20 -1.28
N ALA A 96 23.40 -27.28 -1.34
CA ALA A 96 22.97 -26.64 -2.58
C ALA A 96 23.88 -25.46 -3.01
N GLN A 97 24.69 -24.92 -2.10
CA GLN A 97 25.49 -23.70 -2.28
C GLN A 97 26.85 -23.84 -1.56
N PRO A 98 27.79 -24.66 -2.08
CA PRO A 98 29.06 -24.93 -1.40
C PRO A 98 29.96 -23.70 -1.29
N GLY A 99 29.90 -22.82 -2.30
CA GLY A 99 30.76 -21.61 -2.40
C GLY A 99 30.41 -20.49 -1.43
N GLY A 100 29.30 -20.59 -0.68
CA GLY A 100 28.95 -19.63 0.37
C GLY A 100 28.82 -18.18 -0.11
N THR A 101 28.54 -17.97 -1.41
CA THR A 101 28.38 -16.63 -2.00
C THR A 101 27.26 -16.61 -3.03
N ALA A 102 26.58 -15.47 -3.13
CA ALA A 102 25.55 -15.23 -4.13
C ALA A 102 25.76 -13.91 -4.86
N GLY A 103 25.49 -13.92 -6.17
CA GLY A 103 25.53 -12.76 -7.03
C GLY A 103 24.12 -12.20 -7.21
N ARG A 104 23.87 -10.98 -6.75
CA ARG A 104 22.59 -10.30 -6.99
C ARG A 104 22.74 -9.26 -8.09
N VAL A 105 22.14 -9.51 -9.25
CA VAL A 105 22.08 -8.54 -10.36
C VAL A 105 21.16 -7.38 -9.96
N ARG A 106 21.68 -6.16 -10.05
CA ARG A 106 21.03 -4.92 -9.61
C ARG A 106 20.61 -4.01 -10.75
N ALA A 107 21.32 -4.06 -11.87
CA ALA A 107 21.01 -3.26 -13.03
C ALA A 107 21.43 -3.98 -14.31
N VAL A 108 20.55 -4.01 -15.30
CA VAL A 108 20.88 -4.28 -16.70
C VAL A 108 20.17 -3.22 -17.50
N ALA A 109 20.93 -2.31 -18.11
CA ALA A 109 20.38 -1.15 -18.82
C ALA A 109 21.05 -0.97 -20.17
N THR A 110 20.27 -0.61 -21.18
CA THR A 110 20.74 -0.27 -22.52
C THR A 110 20.06 1.00 -22.99
N ARG A 111 20.84 1.97 -23.45
CA ARG A 111 20.35 3.22 -24.06
C ARG A 111 19.35 2.92 -25.19
N PRO A 112 18.19 3.62 -25.25
CA PRO A 112 17.10 3.33 -26.20
C PRO A 112 17.54 3.10 -27.65
N GLU A 113 18.44 3.94 -28.16
CA GLU A 113 18.98 3.93 -29.52
C GLU A 113 19.88 2.71 -29.83
N PHE A 114 20.32 1.98 -28.79
CA PHE A 114 21.11 0.74 -28.89
C PHE A 114 20.30 -0.51 -28.50
N ARG A 115 19.00 -0.40 -28.21
CA ARG A 115 18.16 -1.56 -27.83
C ARG A 115 17.91 -2.50 -29.01
N ARG A 116 17.47 -3.73 -28.68
CA ARG A 116 17.15 -4.82 -29.63
C ARG A 116 18.32 -5.28 -30.52
N ARG A 117 19.57 -4.98 -30.11
CA ARG A 117 20.82 -5.40 -30.76
C ARG A 117 21.62 -6.43 -29.94
N GLY A 118 21.01 -7.03 -28.93
CA GLY A 118 21.63 -8.08 -28.10
C GLY A 118 22.65 -7.60 -27.05
N HIS A 119 22.92 -6.29 -26.90
CA HIS A 119 23.90 -5.78 -25.94
C HIS A 119 23.61 -6.19 -24.48
N ALA A 120 22.36 -6.10 -24.04
CA ALA A 120 21.96 -6.52 -22.69
C ALA A 120 22.25 -8.00 -22.43
N ARG A 121 21.97 -8.88 -23.40
CA ARG A 121 22.26 -10.32 -23.30
C ARG A 121 23.76 -10.56 -23.19
N ARG A 122 24.55 -9.94 -24.06
CA ARG A 122 26.02 -10.08 -24.07
C ARG A 122 26.65 -9.58 -22.77
N ALA A 123 26.21 -8.43 -22.27
CA ALA A 123 26.70 -7.87 -21.01
C ALA A 123 26.32 -8.75 -19.81
N LEU A 124 25.09 -9.26 -19.78
CA LEU A 124 24.61 -10.13 -18.71
C LEU A 124 25.35 -11.48 -18.71
N SER A 125 25.47 -12.14 -19.86
CA SER A 125 26.22 -13.41 -19.98
C SER A 125 27.66 -13.25 -19.49
N ALA A 126 28.37 -12.24 -19.98
CA ALA A 126 29.76 -11.97 -19.56
C ALA A 126 29.87 -11.65 -18.06
N LEU A 127 28.85 -11.01 -17.47
CA LEU A 127 28.81 -10.75 -16.03
C LEU A 127 28.63 -12.05 -15.23
N LEU A 128 27.71 -12.93 -15.65
CA LEU A 128 27.47 -14.20 -14.98
C LEU A 128 28.69 -15.13 -15.08
N GLU A 129 29.25 -15.30 -16.27
CA GLU A 129 30.46 -16.11 -16.50
C GLU A 129 31.63 -15.65 -15.62
N ARG A 130 31.80 -14.33 -15.47
CA ARG A 130 32.81 -13.76 -14.58
C ARG A 130 32.56 -14.12 -13.12
N MET A 131 31.32 -14.00 -12.64
CA MET A 131 30.99 -14.33 -11.25
C MET A 131 31.07 -15.83 -10.97
N GLU A 132 30.73 -16.68 -11.95
CA GLU A 132 30.92 -18.14 -11.87
C GLU A 132 32.40 -18.50 -11.76
N ALA A 133 33.27 -17.87 -12.55
CA ALA A 133 34.72 -18.04 -12.45
C ALA A 133 35.29 -17.60 -11.09
N GLU A 134 34.60 -16.69 -10.40
CA GLU A 134 34.93 -16.24 -9.04
C GLU A 134 34.28 -17.12 -7.94
N GLY A 135 33.58 -18.20 -8.32
CA GLY A 135 33.01 -19.18 -7.40
C GLY A 135 31.58 -18.90 -6.94
N VAL A 136 30.87 -17.95 -7.56
CA VAL A 136 29.47 -17.67 -7.25
C VAL A 136 28.59 -18.77 -7.84
N THR A 137 27.78 -19.41 -7.00
CA THR A 137 26.93 -20.55 -7.39
C THR A 137 25.43 -20.25 -7.35
N LEU A 138 25.04 -19.06 -6.87
CA LEU A 138 23.65 -18.62 -6.84
C LEU A 138 23.53 -17.22 -7.46
N PHE A 139 22.59 -17.06 -8.38
CA PHE A 139 22.29 -15.79 -9.02
C PHE A 139 20.86 -15.36 -8.75
N GLU A 140 20.70 -14.11 -8.32
CA GLU A 140 19.40 -13.52 -8.01
C GLU A 140 19.20 -12.21 -8.77
N LEU A 141 17.98 -11.93 -9.20
CA LEU A 141 17.63 -10.64 -9.80
C LEU A 141 16.18 -10.27 -9.54
N HIS A 142 15.82 -9.02 -9.82
CA HIS A 142 14.43 -8.56 -9.85
C HIS A 142 14.19 -7.95 -11.22
N ALA A 143 13.28 -8.55 -11.99
CA ALA A 143 12.94 -8.09 -13.34
C ALA A 143 11.59 -7.36 -13.33
N ARG A 144 11.47 -6.32 -14.15
CA ARG A 144 10.16 -5.82 -14.59
C ARG A 144 9.55 -6.82 -15.59
N GLU A 145 8.23 -6.82 -15.72
CA GLU A 145 7.53 -7.76 -16.60
C GLU A 145 8.04 -7.68 -18.04
N GLU A 146 8.30 -6.48 -18.56
CA GLU A 146 8.76 -6.28 -19.94
C GLU A 146 10.20 -6.78 -20.20
N ALA A 147 11.01 -6.94 -19.15
CA ALA A 147 12.39 -7.43 -19.24
C ALA A 147 12.52 -8.93 -18.93
N SER A 148 11.43 -9.60 -18.54
CA SER A 148 11.45 -10.98 -18.04
C SER A 148 11.90 -12.02 -19.09
N SER A 149 11.62 -11.77 -20.37
CA SER A 149 12.01 -12.67 -21.46
C SER A 149 13.54 -12.76 -21.64
N LEU A 150 14.26 -11.67 -21.43
CA LEU A 150 15.73 -11.64 -21.46
C LEU A 150 16.31 -12.55 -20.37
N PHE A 151 15.81 -12.42 -19.14
CA PHE A 151 16.35 -13.16 -18.00
C PHE A 151 16.01 -14.66 -18.06
N ARG A 152 14.80 -15.02 -18.50
CA ARG A 152 14.46 -16.44 -18.73
C ARG A 152 15.36 -17.08 -19.79
N ALA A 153 15.69 -16.35 -20.86
CA ALA A 153 16.62 -16.82 -21.89
C ALA A 153 18.06 -17.00 -21.37
N SER A 154 18.42 -16.37 -20.24
CA SER A 154 19.70 -16.55 -19.53
C SER A 154 19.61 -17.59 -18.40
N GLY A 155 18.55 -18.41 -18.35
CA GLY A 155 18.43 -19.51 -17.39
C GLY A 155 17.79 -19.15 -16.04
N PHE A 156 17.35 -17.92 -15.84
CA PHE A 156 16.63 -17.54 -14.62
C PHE A 156 15.21 -18.13 -14.62
N THR A 157 14.85 -18.82 -13.54
CA THR A 157 13.49 -19.31 -13.29
C THR A 157 12.77 -18.43 -12.27
N THR A 158 11.44 -18.38 -12.32
CA THR A 158 10.65 -17.68 -11.30
C THR A 158 10.65 -18.51 -10.02
N ALA A 159 11.34 -18.04 -8.99
CA ALA A 159 11.26 -18.65 -7.66
C ALA A 159 9.96 -18.21 -6.98
N SER A 160 9.00 -19.14 -6.85
CA SER A 160 7.77 -18.93 -6.09
C SER A 160 7.99 -19.29 -4.62
N SER A 161 8.87 -18.55 -3.93
CA SER A 161 9.00 -18.51 -2.47
C SER A 161 10.32 -17.86 -2.12
N MET A 162 10.26 -16.63 -1.59
CA MET A 162 11.14 -16.06 -0.57
C MET A 162 10.76 -14.58 -0.45
N THR A 163 9.85 -14.30 0.48
CA THR A 163 9.40 -12.96 0.85
C THR A 163 10.62 -12.16 1.32
N ARG A 164 11.08 -11.17 0.54
CA ARG A 164 12.10 -10.22 1.00
C ARG A 164 11.49 -9.31 2.05
N MET A 165 11.72 -9.62 3.33
CA MET A 165 11.43 -8.72 4.44
C MET A 165 12.53 -7.66 4.53
N THR A 166 12.17 -6.39 4.38
CA THR A 166 13.11 -5.26 4.43
C THR A 166 12.72 -4.37 5.61
N ARG A 167 13.56 -4.28 6.65
CA ARG A 167 13.40 -3.32 7.75
C ARG A 167 14.37 -2.16 7.53
N PRO A 168 13.97 -1.07 6.84
CA PRO A 168 14.85 0.07 6.65
C PRO A 168 15.21 0.70 8.00
N GLY A 169 16.50 0.95 8.23
CA GLY A 169 16.93 1.83 9.32
C GLY A 169 16.72 3.27 8.89
N GLY A 170 15.56 3.86 9.23
CA GLY A 170 15.17 5.23 8.89
C GLY A 170 14.46 5.39 7.53
N ALA A 171 13.25 5.97 7.56
CA ALA A 171 12.35 6.47 6.47
C ALA A 171 12.53 5.89 5.04
N ALA A 172 11.86 4.78 4.62
CA ALA A 172 10.49 4.58 4.02
C ALA A 172 10.34 5.07 2.55
N GLY A 173 9.90 4.34 1.47
CA GLY A 173 9.39 2.98 1.08
C GLY A 173 8.82 3.04 -0.39
N PRO A 174 8.17 2.04 -1.06
CA PRO A 174 8.17 0.56 -0.99
C PRO A 174 8.21 -0.26 -2.36
N GLN A 175 8.43 -1.60 -2.27
CA GLN A 175 8.26 -2.74 -3.23
C GLN A 175 7.14 -3.72 -2.74
N PRO A 176 6.84 -4.93 -3.30
CA PRO A 176 6.57 -5.46 -4.67
C PRO A 176 5.15 -6.12 -4.81
N GLY A 177 4.75 -6.52 -6.03
CA GLY A 177 3.35 -6.75 -6.48
C GLY A 177 2.47 -7.67 -5.62
N ALA A 178 1.63 -7.04 -4.81
CA ALA A 178 0.64 -7.69 -3.95
C ALA A 178 -0.45 -8.41 -4.76
N PRO A 179 -1.22 -9.35 -4.16
CA PRO A 179 -2.59 -9.59 -4.61
C PRO A 179 -3.25 -8.24 -4.91
N SER A 180 -4.08 -8.17 -5.95
CA SER A 180 -4.85 -6.95 -6.18
C SER A 180 -5.53 -6.56 -4.86
N ALA A 181 -5.66 -5.26 -4.58
CA ALA A 181 -6.26 -4.81 -3.33
C ALA A 181 -7.59 -5.53 -3.03
N ALA A 182 -8.35 -5.85 -4.08
CA ALA A 182 -9.56 -6.68 -4.01
C ALA A 182 -9.29 -8.12 -3.53
N ALA A 183 -8.33 -8.84 -4.12
CA ALA A 183 -8.01 -10.21 -3.71
C ALA A 183 -7.48 -10.28 -2.26
N TYR A 184 -6.76 -9.25 -1.81
CA TYR A 184 -6.38 -9.15 -0.39
C TYR A 184 -7.57 -8.84 0.52
N ALA A 185 -8.42 -7.88 0.12
CA ALA A 185 -9.61 -7.48 0.88
C ALA A 185 -10.58 -8.65 1.14
N GLU A 186 -10.65 -9.64 0.23
CA GLU A 186 -11.45 -10.85 0.44
C GLU A 186 -10.89 -11.79 1.51
N THR A 187 -9.60 -11.69 1.85
CA THR A 187 -8.95 -12.57 2.85
C THR A 187 -8.97 -11.99 4.27
N VAL A 188 -9.23 -10.70 4.42
CA VAL A 188 -9.24 -10.03 5.72
C VAL A 188 -10.63 -10.06 6.35
N PRO A 189 -10.74 -10.00 7.69
CA PRO A 189 -12.02 -9.91 8.36
C PRO A 189 -12.85 -8.73 7.83
N LYS A 190 -14.10 -9.02 7.48
CA LYS A 190 -15.07 -8.01 7.07
C LYS A 190 -15.77 -7.46 8.31
N THR A 191 -15.84 -6.14 8.38
CA THR A 191 -16.49 -5.41 9.47
C THR A 191 -17.48 -4.43 8.86
N THR A 192 -18.73 -4.53 9.29
CA THR A 192 -19.74 -3.49 9.01
C THR A 192 -19.58 -2.35 10.00
N GLY A 193 -19.97 -1.14 9.60
CA GLY A 193 -19.79 0.05 10.41
C GLY A 193 -21.12 0.75 10.67
N TYR A 194 -21.28 1.34 11.85
CA TYR A 194 -22.36 2.27 12.16
C TYR A 194 -21.82 3.45 12.95
N ALA A 195 -22.54 4.57 12.95
CA ALA A 195 -22.16 5.69 13.78
C ALA A 195 -23.37 6.51 14.23
N CYS A 196 -23.26 7.09 15.43
CA CYS A 196 -24.34 7.81 16.08
C CYS A 196 -23.88 9.17 16.62
N VAL A 197 -24.82 10.09 16.77
CA VAL A 197 -24.64 11.32 17.55
C VAL A 197 -25.36 11.18 18.89
N PHE A 198 -24.64 11.42 19.97
CA PHE A 198 -25.17 11.45 21.32
C PHE A 198 -25.47 12.87 21.76
N PHE A 199 -26.66 13.11 22.28
CA PHE A 199 -27.03 14.41 22.87
C PHE A 199 -27.47 14.25 24.31
N THR A 200 -27.27 15.31 25.08
CA THR A 200 -28.01 15.52 26.33
C THR A 200 -28.91 16.75 26.20
N ASP A 201 -29.85 16.91 27.10
CA ASP A 201 -30.48 18.22 27.30
C ASP A 201 -29.61 19.16 28.17
N VAL A 202 -30.16 20.32 28.53
CA VAL A 202 -29.52 21.31 29.40
C VAL A 202 -29.32 20.85 30.86
N GLU A 203 -30.01 19.80 31.28
CA GLU A 203 -29.90 19.17 32.61
C GLU A 203 -28.99 17.92 32.57
N ASP A 204 -28.22 17.74 31.48
CA ASP A 204 -27.37 16.58 31.22
C ASP A 204 -28.13 15.24 31.18
N ARG A 205 -29.41 15.26 30.81
CA ARG A 205 -30.22 14.05 30.58
C ARG A 205 -30.00 13.51 29.16
N PRO A 206 -29.62 12.23 28.98
CA PRO A 206 -29.46 11.66 27.64
C PRO A 206 -30.75 11.68 26.83
N VAL A 207 -30.62 12.08 25.56
CA VAL A 207 -31.72 12.09 24.57
C VAL A 207 -31.69 10.78 23.78
N GLN A 208 -32.83 10.10 23.70
CA GLN A 208 -33.01 8.87 22.91
C GLN A 208 -34.21 9.01 21.98
N LEU A 209 -34.13 8.35 20.82
CA LEU A 209 -35.21 8.16 19.85
C LEU A 209 -35.80 6.76 20.00
N ARG A 210 -37.12 6.63 19.89
CA ARG A 210 -37.78 5.32 19.96
C ARG A 210 -37.88 4.69 18.57
N ALA A 211 -37.25 3.54 18.37
CA ALA A 211 -37.31 2.78 17.13
C ALA A 211 -38.69 2.12 16.92
N THR A 212 -39.24 2.20 15.71
CA THR A 212 -40.50 1.54 15.34
C THR A 212 -40.30 0.08 14.90
N TYR A 213 -39.10 -0.27 14.45
CA TYR A 213 -38.77 -1.58 13.87
C TYR A 213 -38.18 -2.58 14.87
N SER A 214 -37.82 -2.13 16.08
CA SER A 214 -37.14 -2.96 17.09
C SER A 214 -37.87 -2.90 18.42
N SER A 215 -38.55 -3.99 18.79
CA SER A 215 -39.16 -4.10 20.12
C SER A 215 -38.15 -4.53 21.19
N SER A 216 -37.05 -5.19 20.82
CA SER A 216 -36.01 -5.65 21.74
C SER A 216 -35.02 -4.56 22.10
N HIS A 217 -34.73 -3.63 21.20
CA HIS A 217 -33.85 -2.48 21.43
C HIS A 217 -34.59 -1.19 21.04
N PRO A 218 -35.58 -0.77 21.86
CA PRO A 218 -36.54 0.25 21.44
C PRO A 218 -36.00 1.67 21.50
N TRP A 219 -34.91 1.96 22.22
CA TRP A 219 -34.39 3.32 22.39
C TRP A 219 -32.94 3.43 21.94
N GLN A 220 -32.68 4.37 21.04
CA GLN A 220 -31.39 4.52 20.39
C GLN A 220 -30.96 5.98 20.22
N PHE A 221 -29.67 6.17 19.99
CA PHE A 221 -29.12 7.45 19.54
C PHE A 221 -29.47 7.64 18.06
N PRO A 222 -29.62 8.89 17.57
CA PRO A 222 -29.70 9.13 16.14
C PRO A 222 -28.44 8.62 15.45
N GLY A 223 -28.62 7.76 14.45
CA GLY A 223 -27.49 7.07 13.83
C GLY A 223 -27.85 5.76 13.14
N GLY A 224 -27.02 5.39 12.17
CA GLY A 224 -27.28 4.28 11.28
C GLY A 224 -26.01 3.68 10.70
N THR A 225 -26.20 2.82 9.70
CA THR A 225 -25.13 2.06 9.06
C THR A 225 -24.34 2.96 8.12
N MET A 226 -23.03 2.75 8.04
CA MET A 226 -22.15 3.49 7.15
C MET A 226 -22.37 3.09 5.69
N ASP A 227 -22.46 4.08 4.81
CA ASP A 227 -22.39 3.85 3.37
C ASP A 227 -20.96 3.54 2.92
N HIS A 228 -20.82 2.93 1.73
CA HIS A 228 -19.52 2.63 1.15
C HIS A 228 -18.67 3.90 0.98
N GLY A 229 -17.52 3.93 1.68
CA GLY A 229 -16.57 5.04 1.62
C GLY A 229 -16.89 6.20 2.55
N GLU A 230 -17.98 6.13 3.32
CA GLU A 230 -18.34 7.15 4.31
C GLU A 230 -17.43 7.05 5.54
N GLN A 231 -17.04 8.19 6.13
CA GLN A 231 -16.35 8.21 7.42
C GLN A 231 -17.37 8.12 8.56
N PRO A 232 -17.04 7.52 9.73
CA PRO A 232 -17.99 7.38 10.83
C PRO A 232 -18.64 8.70 11.26
N LEU A 233 -17.86 9.80 11.28
CA LEU A 233 -18.40 11.12 11.61
C LEU A 233 -19.39 11.64 10.55
N GLN A 234 -19.15 11.35 9.27
CA GLN A 234 -20.06 11.72 8.19
C GLN A 234 -21.36 10.95 8.30
N THR A 235 -21.29 9.63 8.55
CA THR A 235 -22.46 8.78 8.82
C THR A 235 -23.28 9.33 9.97
N ALA A 236 -22.65 9.57 11.13
CA ALA A 236 -23.36 10.11 12.29
C ALA A 236 -24.07 11.44 12.00
N LEU A 237 -23.42 12.36 11.27
CA LEU A 237 -24.01 13.65 10.89
C LEU A 237 -25.12 13.53 9.85
N ARG A 238 -24.99 12.62 8.87
CA ARG A 238 -26.00 12.34 7.85
C ARG A 238 -27.25 11.76 8.49
N GLU A 239 -27.09 10.68 9.24
CA GLU A 239 -28.18 9.97 9.92
C GLU A 239 -28.87 10.88 10.93
N CYS A 240 -28.11 11.65 11.73
CA CYS A 240 -28.70 12.60 12.66
C CYS A 240 -29.57 13.64 11.94
N ARG A 241 -29.13 14.17 10.79
CA ARG A 241 -29.95 15.10 10.01
C ARG A 241 -31.20 14.42 9.43
N GLU A 242 -31.06 13.19 8.93
CA GLU A 242 -32.15 12.44 8.31
C GLU A 242 -33.22 12.03 9.32
N GLU A 243 -32.81 11.52 10.48
CA GLU A 243 -33.70 11.02 11.53
C GLU A 243 -34.27 12.13 12.43
N THR A 244 -33.65 13.30 12.53
CA THR A 244 -34.07 14.35 13.48
C THR A 244 -34.25 15.74 12.89
N GLY A 245 -33.74 15.99 11.69
CA GLY A 245 -33.64 17.34 11.11
C GLY A 245 -32.57 18.24 11.74
N LEU A 246 -31.85 17.78 12.78
CA LEU A 246 -30.84 18.59 13.46
C LEU A 246 -29.56 18.69 12.62
N VAL A 247 -28.96 19.89 12.63
CA VAL A 247 -27.67 20.14 11.98
C VAL A 247 -26.62 20.40 13.05
N VAL A 248 -25.80 19.39 13.30
CA VAL A 248 -24.70 19.45 14.27
C VAL A 248 -23.47 20.07 13.61
N ARG A 249 -22.80 21.00 14.30
CA ARG A 249 -21.64 21.73 13.76
C ARG A 249 -20.41 21.53 14.63
N GLY A 250 -19.24 21.48 13.97
CA GLY A 250 -17.92 21.48 14.62
C GLY A 250 -17.25 20.10 14.67
N PRO A 251 -16.00 20.05 15.15
CA PRO A 251 -15.35 18.78 15.44
C PRO A 251 -16.05 18.13 16.63
N LEU A 252 -16.61 16.95 16.42
CA LEU A 252 -17.29 16.19 17.47
C LEU A 252 -16.28 15.30 18.20
N ARG A 253 -16.37 15.25 19.53
CA ARG A 253 -15.54 14.37 20.35
C ARG A 253 -16.08 12.94 20.29
N LEU A 254 -15.20 11.96 20.13
CA LEU A 254 -15.58 10.55 20.26
C LEU A 254 -15.86 10.20 21.73
N LEU A 255 -17.03 9.64 22.02
CA LEU A 255 -17.43 9.18 23.35
C LEU A 255 -17.24 7.68 23.51
N ALA A 256 -17.52 6.89 22.47
CA ALA A 256 -17.31 5.45 22.53
C ALA A 256 -16.98 4.85 21.17
N SER A 257 -16.11 3.85 21.18
CA SER A 257 -15.99 2.85 20.11
C SER A 257 -16.61 1.54 20.58
N VAL A 258 -17.48 0.96 19.77
CA VAL A 258 -18.19 -0.28 20.07
C VAL A 258 -17.73 -1.36 19.11
N PHE A 259 -17.47 -2.56 19.60
CA PHE A 259 -17.17 -3.73 18.79
C PHE A 259 -18.13 -4.86 19.09
N SER A 260 -18.76 -5.40 18.05
CA SER A 260 -19.59 -6.60 18.10
C SER A 260 -18.92 -7.72 17.32
N PRO A 261 -18.65 -8.88 17.92
CA PRO A 261 -18.21 -10.05 17.17
C PRO A 261 -19.34 -10.53 16.24
N PRO A 262 -19.05 -11.35 15.22
CA PRO A 262 -20.08 -12.09 14.48
C PRO A 262 -20.95 -12.91 15.43
N GLY A 263 -22.25 -13.02 15.15
CA GLY A 263 -23.18 -13.78 15.99
C GLY A 263 -24.62 -13.71 15.53
N GLY A 264 -25.44 -14.63 16.05
CA GLY A 264 -26.80 -14.85 15.57
C GLY A 264 -26.83 -15.16 14.05
N PRO A 265 -27.78 -14.61 13.28
CA PRO A 265 -27.81 -14.75 11.83
C PRO A 265 -26.78 -13.86 11.09
N TRP A 266 -26.00 -13.02 11.79
CA TRP A 266 -25.13 -12.03 11.18
C TRP A 266 -23.66 -12.52 11.07
N PRO A 267 -23.10 -12.63 9.84
CA PRO A 267 -21.80 -13.29 9.63
C PRO A 267 -20.58 -12.38 9.85
N TYR A 268 -20.78 -11.07 10.00
CA TYR A 268 -19.68 -10.09 10.08
C TYR A 268 -19.56 -9.50 11.47
N SER A 269 -18.35 -9.02 11.78
CA SER A 269 -18.20 -8.13 12.94
C SER A 269 -18.84 -6.77 12.63
N THR A 270 -19.18 -6.03 13.68
CA THR A 270 -19.74 -4.68 13.56
C THR A 270 -18.95 -3.73 14.44
N ALA A 271 -18.51 -2.60 13.87
CA ALA A 271 -17.84 -1.53 14.61
C ALA A 271 -18.74 -0.29 14.66
N GLY A 272 -18.80 0.35 15.83
CA GLY A 272 -19.63 1.51 16.10
C GLY A 272 -18.83 2.68 16.63
N TRP A 273 -19.23 3.91 16.27
CA TRP A 273 -18.65 5.14 16.83
C TRP A 273 -19.75 6.08 17.30
N ILE A 274 -19.60 6.60 18.52
CA ILE A 274 -20.57 7.49 19.15
C ILE A 274 -19.92 8.84 19.40
N PHE A 275 -20.49 9.91 18.84
CA PHE A 275 -19.93 11.27 18.88
C PHE A 275 -20.75 12.21 19.77
N ASP A 276 -20.09 13.10 20.50
CA ASP A 276 -20.73 14.06 21.41
C ASP A 276 -21.35 15.24 20.65
N GLY A 277 -22.65 15.17 20.38
CA GLY A 277 -23.45 16.22 19.73
C GLY A 277 -23.73 17.44 20.62
N GLY A 278 -23.34 17.39 21.89
CA GLY A 278 -23.50 18.49 22.84
C GLY A 278 -24.86 18.51 23.55
N ARG A 279 -25.24 19.70 24.02
CA ARG A 279 -26.46 19.93 24.79
C ARG A 279 -27.53 20.56 23.91
N LEU A 280 -28.72 19.97 23.89
CA LEU A 280 -29.90 20.51 23.24
C LEU A 280 -30.77 21.28 24.23
N THR A 281 -31.23 22.44 23.82
CA THR A 281 -32.27 23.18 24.53
C THR A 281 -33.62 22.46 24.40
N ARG A 282 -34.54 22.78 25.31
CA ARG A 282 -35.93 22.29 25.22
C ARG A 282 -36.60 22.67 23.88
N GLN A 283 -36.23 23.81 23.29
CA GLN A 283 -36.75 24.24 22.00
C GLN A 283 -36.20 23.38 20.86
N GLU A 284 -34.90 23.07 20.88
CA GLU A 284 -34.28 22.20 19.86
C GLU A 284 -34.86 20.78 19.93
N ILE A 285 -35.02 20.21 21.13
CA ILE A 285 -35.64 18.88 21.30
C ILE A 285 -37.07 18.86 20.71
N ARG A 286 -37.86 19.92 20.93
CA ARG A 286 -39.21 20.04 20.37
C ARG A 286 -39.23 20.25 18.85
N SER A 287 -38.14 20.73 18.28
CA SER A 287 -38.01 20.95 16.83
C SER A 287 -37.54 19.70 16.07
N ILE A 288 -37.19 18.63 16.78
CA ILE A 288 -36.83 17.35 16.17
C ILE A 288 -37.99 16.86 15.30
N ALA A 289 -37.71 16.66 14.03
CA ALA A 289 -38.63 16.09 13.06
C ALA A 289 -38.19 14.64 12.79
N LEU A 290 -38.89 13.68 13.41
CA LEU A 290 -38.58 12.26 13.28
C LEU A 290 -38.95 11.73 11.90
N ASP A 291 -38.10 10.88 11.33
CA ASP A 291 -38.56 10.00 10.25
C ASP A 291 -39.52 8.97 10.82
N ALA A 292 -40.81 9.14 10.52
CA ALA A 292 -41.87 8.26 11.01
C ALA A 292 -41.74 6.79 10.57
N ARG A 293 -40.88 6.48 9.60
CA ARG A 293 -40.58 5.09 9.22
C ARG A 293 -39.67 4.42 10.24
N GLU A 294 -38.82 5.17 10.91
CA GLU A 294 -37.77 4.64 11.78
C GLU A 294 -38.02 4.94 13.25
N HIS A 295 -38.56 6.13 13.57
CA HIS A 295 -38.80 6.57 14.94
C HIS A 295 -40.13 7.28 15.13
N ASP A 296 -40.73 7.11 16.30
CA ASP A 296 -42.04 7.67 16.62
C ASP A 296 -42.09 8.44 17.95
N ASP A 297 -41.00 8.48 18.72
CA ASP A 297 -40.91 9.22 19.98
C ASP A 297 -39.47 9.71 20.25
N VAL A 298 -39.34 10.80 21.00
CA VAL A 298 -38.06 11.34 21.47
C VAL A 298 -38.19 11.76 22.93
N ARG A 299 -37.25 11.32 23.77
CA ARG A 299 -37.26 11.65 25.21
C ARG A 299 -35.88 12.02 25.72
N ALA A 300 -35.87 12.96 26.66
CA ALA A 300 -34.72 13.30 27.50
C ALA A 300 -35.09 12.98 28.95
N LEU A 301 -34.51 11.90 29.51
CA LEU A 301 -34.81 11.41 30.86
C LEU A 301 -33.56 11.30 31.70
N ALA A 302 -33.69 11.31 33.03
CA ALA A 302 -32.56 11.06 33.89
C ALA A 302 -31.99 9.65 33.58
N LEU A 303 -30.68 9.48 33.72
CA LEU A 303 -30.02 8.23 33.35
C LEU A 303 -30.69 7.00 34.01
N ALA A 304 -31.02 7.09 35.30
CA ALA A 304 -31.65 6.00 36.04
C ALA A 304 -33.03 5.58 35.50
N ASP A 305 -33.81 6.52 34.95
CA ASP A 305 -35.16 6.25 34.43
C ASP A 305 -35.12 5.41 33.16
N TRP A 306 -33.99 5.41 32.44
CA TRP A 306 -33.81 4.59 31.24
C TRP A 306 -33.74 3.10 31.54
N LYS A 307 -33.38 2.70 32.77
CA LYS A 307 -33.20 1.30 33.16
C LYS A 307 -34.46 0.45 32.97
N GLU A 308 -35.63 1.06 33.09
CA GLU A 308 -36.93 0.39 32.91
C GLU A 308 -37.40 0.37 31.45
N LEU A 309 -36.77 1.15 30.58
CA LEU A 309 -37.24 1.39 29.21
C LEU A 309 -36.39 0.67 28.14
N MET A 310 -35.21 0.17 28.50
CA MET A 310 -34.30 -0.52 27.57
C MET A 310 -33.68 -1.76 28.24
N PRO A 311 -33.20 -2.74 27.45
CA PRO A 311 -32.44 -3.87 27.97
C PRO A 311 -31.23 -3.45 28.79
N ALA A 312 -30.77 -4.34 29.68
CA ALA A 312 -29.61 -4.09 30.53
C ALA A 312 -28.35 -3.71 29.72
N GLN A 313 -28.11 -4.38 28.59
CA GLN A 313 -26.96 -4.11 27.74
C GLN A 313 -27.01 -2.71 27.09
N ASP A 314 -28.20 -2.27 26.66
CA ASP A 314 -28.44 -0.93 26.12
C ASP A 314 -28.22 0.13 27.18
N TYR A 315 -28.68 -0.13 28.41
CA TYR A 315 -28.47 0.73 29.57
C TYR A 315 -26.98 0.85 29.92
N ASP A 316 -26.25 -0.27 29.96
CA ASP A 316 -24.81 -0.28 30.26
C ASP A 316 -24.01 0.52 29.22
N ARG A 317 -24.40 0.44 27.93
CA ARG A 317 -23.82 1.29 26.88
C ARG A 317 -24.13 2.77 27.12
N LEU A 318 -25.37 3.10 27.46
CA LEU A 318 -25.78 4.49 27.73
C LEU A 318 -25.01 5.08 28.93
N ASP A 319 -24.89 4.33 30.02
CA ASP A 319 -24.13 4.71 31.21
C ASP A 319 -22.64 4.92 30.90
N ALA A 320 -22.05 4.03 30.10
CA ALA A 320 -20.66 4.18 29.66
C ALA A 320 -20.44 5.43 28.78
N VAL A 321 -21.38 5.74 27.87
CA VAL A 321 -21.32 6.97 27.05
C VAL A 321 -21.44 8.23 27.92
N MET A 322 -22.34 8.22 28.91
CA MET A 322 -22.46 9.30 29.89
C MET A 322 -21.18 9.49 30.71
N THR A 323 -20.59 8.39 31.19
CA THR A 323 -19.33 8.39 31.92
C THR A 323 -18.16 8.91 31.07
N ALA A 324 -18.09 8.49 29.81
CA ALA A 324 -17.09 8.97 28.86
C ALA A 324 -17.21 10.47 28.61
N ARG A 325 -18.45 10.97 28.51
CA ARG A 325 -18.72 12.40 28.33
C ARG A 325 -18.27 13.23 29.53
N ALA A 326 -18.57 12.76 30.74
CA ALA A 326 -18.23 13.44 31.99
C ALA A 326 -16.72 13.41 32.29
N SER A 327 -16.06 12.28 32.04
CA SER A 327 -14.62 12.10 32.29
C SER A 327 -13.73 12.65 31.17
N GLY A 328 -14.28 12.81 29.96
CA GLY A 328 -13.54 13.18 28.77
C GLY A 328 -12.68 12.06 28.17
N THR A 329 -12.81 10.83 28.66
CA THR A 329 -12.11 9.65 28.15
C THR A 329 -13.07 8.78 27.37
N ALA A 330 -12.77 8.49 26.10
CA ALA A 330 -13.62 7.63 25.27
C ALA A 330 -13.66 6.20 25.80
N ALA A 331 -14.86 5.60 25.82
CA ALA A 331 -15.06 4.22 26.22
C ALA A 331 -14.78 3.24 25.06
N TYR A 332 -14.25 2.06 25.40
CA TYR A 332 -14.22 0.91 24.51
C TYR A 332 -15.23 -0.12 25.01
N LEU A 333 -16.20 -0.46 24.16
CA LEU A 333 -17.33 -1.32 24.53
C LEU A 333 -17.37 -2.55 23.63
N THR A 334 -17.71 -3.70 24.21
CA THR A 334 -18.03 -4.91 23.45
C THR A 334 -19.52 -5.17 23.55
N TRP A 335 -20.19 -5.37 22.40
CA TRP A 335 -21.62 -5.63 22.34
C TRP A 335 -21.89 -7.01 21.74
N GLY A 336 -22.28 -7.96 22.58
CA GLY A 336 -22.72 -9.29 22.16
C GLY A 336 -24.18 -9.31 21.70
N TRP A 337 -24.57 -10.37 21.00
CA TRP A 337 -25.92 -10.56 20.44
C TRP A 337 -26.94 -11.16 21.42
N GLY A 338 -26.62 -11.20 22.73
CA GLY A 338 -27.35 -12.01 23.71
C GLY A 338 -27.06 -13.51 23.56
N GLU A 339 -27.48 -14.34 24.52
CA GLU A 339 -27.56 -15.79 24.29
C GLU A 339 -28.74 -16.10 23.34
N PRO A 340 -28.62 -17.11 22.47
CA PRO A 340 -29.65 -17.48 21.49
C PRO A 340 -31.00 -17.86 22.10
#